data_AF-A0A2D6NBT6-F1
#
_entry.id   AF-A0A2D6NBT6-F1
#
_cell.length_a   1.000
_cell.length_b   1.000
_cell.length_c   1.000
_cell.angle_alpha   90.00
_cell.angle_beta   90.00
_cell.angle_gamma   90.00
#
_symmetry.space_group_name_H-M   'P 1'
#
loop_
_entity.id
_entity.type
_entity.pdbx_description
1 polymer ?
#
loop_
_entity_poly.entity_id
_entity_poly.type
_entity_poly.pdbx_seq_one_letter_code
_entity_poly.pdbx_strand_id
1 'polypeptide(L)' 'MKKLRKEWPLGFIGFLAIFGFQGFQTGNWMDFIWLIWAVWFIYFIPIK' A
#
# COMPACT_ATOMS: atom_id res chain seq x y z
N MET A 1 -23.57 1.41 12.20
CA MET A 1 -22.49 1.55 11.18
C MET A 1 -21.15 1.67 11.89
N LYS A 2 -20.23 0.71 11.75
CA LYS A 2 -18.89 0.79 12.36
C LYS A 2 -18.13 1.97 11.73
N LYS A 3 -17.71 2.95 12.53
CA LYS A 3 -16.77 4.01 12.12
C LYS A 3 -15.46 3.32 11.76
N LEU A 4 -15.10 3.25 10.47
CA LEU A 4 -13.77 2.84 10.04
C LEU A 4 -12.74 3.75 10.74
N ARG A 5 -11.68 3.16 11.32
CA ARG A 5 -10.57 3.94 11.89
C ARG A 5 -10.06 4.88 10.80
N LYS A 6 -9.85 6.16 11.14
CA LYS A 6 -9.22 7.14 10.23
C LYS A 6 -7.86 6.66 9.70
N GLU A 7 -7.19 5.81 10.46
CA GLU A 7 -5.86 5.23 10.16
C GLU A 7 -5.92 4.03 9.20
N TRP A 8 -7.10 3.53 8.86
CA TRP A 8 -7.26 2.36 8.00
C TRP A 8 -6.53 2.44 6.64
N PRO A 9 -6.49 3.59 5.94
CA PRO A 9 -5.74 3.73 4.69
C PRO A 9 -4.23 3.49 4.87
N LEU A 10 -3.66 3.88 6.01
CA LEU A 10 -2.24 3.67 6.32
C LEU A 10 -1.93 2.18 6.48
N GLY A 11 -2.81 1.42 7.13
CA GLY A 11 -2.64 -0.04 7.25
C GLY A 11 -2.70 -0.75 5.90
N PHE A 12 -3.63 -0.34 5.02
CA PHE A 12 -3.75 -0.90 3.67
C PHE A 12 -2.52 -0.59 2.80
N ILE A 13 -2.02 0.64 2.86
CA ILE A 13 -0.83 1.06 2.11
C ILE A 13 0.43 0.38 2.65
N GLY A 14 0.55 0.23 3.97
CA GLY A 14 1.64 -0.53 4.59
C GLY A 14 1.64 -2.00 4.14
N PHE A 15 0.47 -2.62 4.03
CA PHE A 15 0.34 -3.99 3.51
C PHE A 15 0.78 -4.09 2.05
N LEU A 16 0.34 -3.17 1.18
CA LEU A 16 0.77 -3.12 -0.22
C LEU A 16 2.28 -2.92 -0.35
N ALA A 17 2.88 -2.08 0.49
CA ALA A 17 4.32 -1.84 0.50
C ALA A 17 5.12 -3.11 0.88
N ILE A 18 4.63 -3.92 1.81
CA ILE A 18 5.28 -5.20 2.19
C ILE A 18 5.28 -6.18 1.02
N PHE A 19 4.15 -6.34 0.33
CA PHE A 19 4.06 -7.19 -0.87
C PHE A 19 4.94 -6.69 -2.00
N GLY A 20 4.95 -5.37 -2.23
CA GLY A 20 5.85 -4.74 -3.19
C GLY A 20 7.32 -4.96 -2.85
N PHE A 21 7.67 -4.93 -1.57
CA PHE A 21 9.04 -5.12 -1.12
C PHE A 21 9.55 -6.55 -1.32
N GLN A 22 8.66 -7.56 -1.27
CA GLN A 22 9.03 -8.94 -1.59
C GLN A 22 9.53 -9.10 -3.03
N GLY A 23 9.08 -8.25 -3.97
CA GLY A 23 9.56 -8.24 -5.35
C GLY A 23 11.07 -8.00 -5.49
N PHE A 24 11.69 -7.28 -4.54
CA PHE A 24 13.15 -7.12 -4.50
C PHE A 24 13.88 -8.39 -4.06
N GLN A 25 13.21 -9.28 -3.30
CA GLN A 25 13.78 -10.54 -2.82
C GLN A 25 13.58 -11.68 -3.82
N THR A 26 12.40 -11.74 -4.46
CA THR A 26 12.04 -12.80 -5.42
C THR A 26 12.52 -12.51 -6.85
N GLY A 27 12.82 -11.24 -7.17
CA GLY A 27 13.14 -10.81 -8.54
C GLY A 27 11.93 -10.84 -9.48
N ASN A 28 10.72 -11.04 -8.94
CA ASN A 28 9.50 -11.10 -9.71
C ASN A 28 8.98 -9.67 -9.96
N TRP A 29 9.06 -9.25 -11.22
CA TRP A 29 8.62 -7.93 -11.66
C TRP A 29 7.13 -7.66 -11.41
N MET A 30 6.31 -8.72 -11.36
CA MET A 30 4.89 -8.59 -11.02
C MET A 30 4.67 -8.05 -9.61
N ASP A 31 5.56 -8.34 -8.66
CA ASP A 31 5.39 -7.91 -7.28
C ASP A 31 5.59 -6.39 -7.12
N PHE A 32 6.38 -5.76 -8.01
CA PHE A 32 6.57 -4.30 -8.03
C PHE A 32 5.27 -3.54 -8.33
N ILE A 33 4.28 -4.19 -8.96
CA ILE A 33 2.99 -3.56 -9.22
C ILE A 33 2.32 -3.13 -7.91
N TRP A 34 2.47 -3.91 -6.83
CA TRP A 34 1.92 -3.59 -5.52
C TRP A 34 2.57 -2.35 -4.90
N LEU A 35 3.85 -2.13 -5.18
CA LEU A 35 4.58 -0.95 -4.74
C LEU A 35 4.13 0.30 -5.50
N ILE A 36 3.91 0.19 -6.81
CA ILE A 36 3.34 1.26 -7.63
C ILE A 36 1.94 1.63 -7.13
N TRP A 37 1.10 0.62 -6.85
CA TRP A 37 -0.22 0.83 -6.26
C TRP A 37 -0.13 1.49 -4.88
N ALA A 38 0.81 1.09 -4.02
CA ALA A 38 1.01 1.71 -2.71
C ALA A 38 1.30 3.22 -2.85
N VAL A 39 2.22 3.60 -3.75
CA VAL A 39 2.56 5.00 -4.02
C VAL A 39 1.37 5.78 -4.59
N TRP A 40 0.61 5.18 -5.50
CA TRP A 40 -0.59 5.79 -6.06
C TRP A 40 -1.66 6.04 -4.98
N PHE A 41 -1.90 5.08 -4.09
CA PHE A 41 -2.89 5.21 -3.02
C PHE A 41 -2.49 6.23 -1.95
N ILE A 42 -1.20 6.50 -1.74
CA ILE A 42 -0.74 7.57 -0.84
C ILE A 42 -1.30 8.92 -1.28
N TYR A 43 -1.42 9.18 -2.59
CA TYR A 43 -1.99 10.42 -3.11
C TYR A 43 -3.48 10.60 -2.75
N PHE A 44 -4.21 9.51 -2.54
CA PHE A 44 -5.62 9.54 -2.15
C PHE A 44 -5.82 9.68 -0.64
N ILE A 45 -4.77 9.65 0.17
CA ILE A 45 -4.91 9.89 1.62
C ILE A 45 -5.14 11.40 1.81
N PRO A 46 -6.31 11.81 2.32
CA PRO A 46 -6.55 13.22 2.61
C PRO A 46 -5.65 13.67 3.77
N ILE A 47 -4.67 14.51 3.46
CA ILE A 47 -3.86 15.23 4.46
C ILE A 47 -4.80 16.27 5.07
N LYS A 48 -5.11 16.12 6.36
CA LYS A 48 -5.94 17.05 7.13
C LYS A 48 -5.17 18.26 7.63
#